data_AF-A0A1Z9H1U6-F1
#
_entry.id   AF-A0A1Z9H1U6-F1
#
_cell.length_a   1.000
_cell.length_b   1.000
_cell.length_c   1.000
_cell.angle_alpha   90.00
_cell.angle_beta   90.00
_cell.angle_gamma   90.00
#
_symmetry.space_group_name_H-M   'P 1'
#
loop_
_entity.id
_entity.type
_entity.pdbx_description
1 polymer ?
#
loop_
_entity_poly.entity_id
_entity_poly.type
_entity_poly.pdbx_seq_one_letter_code
_entity_poly.pdbx_strand_id
1 'polypeptide(L)'
;MELSEIDNNKAKRLLSNYPLSIEGEKLILDSLKNIKNNEECMSILNFQSSFISIEREWIDPFGLLIRPDRVDFNFGKKVIHVIDFKWRIFNYKDEVYISQLVKYELAMKFHYPDMQVKCFLISGDAQISYLNHDHLVHLR
;
A
#
# COMPACT_ATOMS: atom_id res chain seq x y z
N MET A 1 -11.96 17.81 -5.16
CA MET A 1 -12.31 16.83 -6.21
C MET A 1 -13.02 15.70 -5.49
N GLU A 2 -14.35 15.72 -5.51
CA GLU A 2 -15.17 14.68 -4.88
C GLU A 2 -14.95 13.37 -5.64
N LEU A 3 -14.41 12.35 -4.97
CA LEU A 3 -14.21 11.00 -5.51
C LEU A 3 -15.51 10.18 -5.33
N SER A 4 -16.63 10.71 -5.80
CA SER A 4 -17.90 9.97 -5.87
C SER A 4 -17.79 8.92 -6.99
N GLU A 5 -18.08 7.67 -6.61
CA GLU A 5 -18.07 6.47 -7.45
C GLU A 5 -16.76 6.17 -8.22
N ILE A 6 -16.15 5.02 -7.94
CA ILE A 6 -15.24 4.45 -8.94
C ILE A 6 -16.16 4.18 -10.12
N ASP A 7 -16.03 4.94 -11.21
CA ASP A 7 -16.75 4.66 -12.44
C ASP A 7 -16.49 3.20 -12.78
N ASN A 8 -17.52 2.36 -12.63
CA ASN A 8 -17.42 0.91 -12.82
C ASN A 8 -16.81 0.59 -14.20
N ASN A 9 -16.98 1.49 -15.17
CA ASN A 9 -16.37 1.38 -16.50
C ASN A 9 -14.84 1.54 -16.45
N LYS A 10 -14.33 2.44 -15.60
CA LYS A 10 -12.88 2.64 -15.42
C LYS A 10 -12.23 1.43 -14.74
N ALA A 11 -12.87 0.86 -13.72
CA ALA A 11 -12.40 -0.39 -13.10
C ALA A 11 -12.43 -1.55 -14.10
N LYS A 12 -13.55 -1.78 -14.79
CA LYS A 12 -13.67 -2.82 -15.82
C LYS A 12 -12.65 -2.66 -16.96
N ARG A 13 -12.34 -1.43 -17.37
CA ARG A 13 -11.31 -1.14 -18.40
C ARG A 13 -9.89 -1.47 -17.94
N LEU A 14 -9.59 -1.41 -16.64
CA LEU A 14 -8.29 -1.85 -16.12
C LEU A 14 -8.20 -3.38 -16.07
N LEU A 15 -9.32 -4.06 -15.80
CA LEU A 15 -9.43 -5.52 -15.81
C LEU A 15 -9.32 -6.11 -17.23
N SER A 16 -9.83 -5.43 -18.26
CA SER A 16 -9.85 -5.96 -19.63
C SER A 16 -8.47 -6.24 -20.24
N ASN A 17 -7.39 -5.69 -19.66
CA ASN A 17 -6.02 -5.94 -20.12
C ASN A 17 -5.45 -7.28 -19.64
N TYR A 18 -6.13 -7.97 -18.71
CA TYR A 18 -5.74 -9.29 -18.20
C TYR A 18 -7.00 -10.16 -18.13
N PRO A 19 -7.18 -11.18 -18.98
CA PRO A 19 -8.39 -11.99 -18.95
C PRO A 19 -8.51 -12.69 -17.59
N LEU A 20 -9.47 -12.24 -16.78
CA LEU A 20 -9.79 -12.81 -15.49
C LEU A 20 -11.04 -13.69 -15.62
N SER A 21 -11.16 -14.69 -14.75
CA SER A 21 -12.43 -15.38 -14.61
C SER A 21 -13.48 -14.44 -14.00
N ILE A 22 -14.76 -14.77 -14.16
CA ILE A 22 -15.87 -14.02 -13.56
C ILE A 22 -15.68 -13.89 -12.04
N GLU A 23 -15.18 -14.94 -11.39
CA GLU A 23 -14.86 -14.94 -9.96
C GLU A 23 -13.70 -13.99 -9.63
N GLY A 24 -12.68 -13.94 -10.48
CA GLY A 24 -11.55 -13.02 -10.33
C GLY A 24 -11.99 -11.55 -10.45
N GLU A 25 -12.80 -11.22 -11.45
CA GLU A 25 -13.37 -9.87 -11.60
C GLU A 25 -14.20 -9.48 -10.37
N LYS A 26 -15.08 -10.38 -9.92
CA LYS A 26 -15.90 -10.16 -8.73
C LYS A 26 -15.04 -9.91 -7.49
N LEU A 27 -14.00 -10.72 -7.26
CA LEU A 27 -13.09 -10.55 -6.14
C LEU A 27 -12.43 -9.17 -6.14
N ILE A 28 -12.02 -8.66 -7.31
CA ILE A 28 -11.40 -7.34 -7.41
C ILE A 28 -12.40 -6.24 -7.11
N LEU A 29 -13.60 -6.29 -7.70
CA LEU A 29 -14.64 -5.30 -7.45
C LEU A 29 -15.06 -5.27 -5.98
N ASP A 30 -15.22 -6.43 -5.36
CA ASP A 30 -15.51 -6.55 -3.93
C ASP A 30 -14.36 -5.96 -3.10
N SER A 31 -13.11 -6.22 -3.47
CA SER A 31 -11.94 -5.68 -2.78
C SER A 31 -11.88 -4.15 -2.84
N LEU A 32 -12.09 -3.58 -4.04
CA LEU A 32 -12.15 -2.14 -4.24
C LEU A 32 -13.27 -1.50 -3.41
N LYS A 33 -14.44 -2.15 -3.35
CA LYS A 33 -15.57 -1.68 -2.54
C LYS A 33 -15.25 -1.70 -1.05
N ASN A 34 -14.65 -2.78 -0.55
CA ASN A 34 -14.26 -2.90 0.86
C ASN A 34 -13.27 -1.81 1.24
N ILE A 35 -12.20 -1.62 0.46
CA ILE A 35 -11.19 -0.59 0.69
C ILE A 35 -11.83 0.81 0.68
N LYS A 36 -12.69 1.10 -0.30
CA LYS A 36 -13.35 2.40 -0.42
C LYS A 36 -14.27 2.73 0.75
N ASN A 37 -14.95 1.71 1.28
CA ASN A 37 -15.90 1.87 2.38
C ASN A 37 -15.23 1.83 3.77
N ASN A 38 -13.94 1.53 3.84
CA ASN A 38 -13.18 1.56 5.09
C ASN A 38 -12.52 2.95 5.25
N GLU A 39 -12.98 3.71 6.25
CA GLU A 39 -12.51 5.08 6.51
C GLU A 39 -11.02 5.14 6.82
N GLU A 40 -10.49 4.19 7.59
CA GLU A 40 -9.07 4.13 7.93
C GLU A 40 -8.21 3.88 6.68
N CYS A 41 -8.61 2.92 5.84
CA CYS A 41 -7.94 2.62 4.57
C CYS A 41 -7.91 3.87 3.70
N MET A 42 -9.05 4.53 3.56
CA MET A 42 -9.15 5.75 2.75
C MET A 42 -8.39 6.91 3.36
N SER A 43 -8.25 7.00 4.68
CA SER A 43 -7.42 8.03 5.34
C SER A 43 -5.93 7.87 4.99
N ILE A 44 -5.45 6.62 4.91
CA ILE A 44 -4.07 6.30 4.50
C ILE A 44 -3.89 6.56 3.01
N LEU A 45 -4.82 6.08 2.17
CA LEU A 45 -4.74 6.18 0.70
C LEU A 45 -4.99 7.59 0.16
N ASN A 46 -5.72 8.42 0.88
CA ASN A 46 -5.93 9.85 0.57
C ASN A 46 -5.05 10.76 1.43
N PHE A 47 -3.98 10.22 2.03
CA PHE A 47 -2.99 11.04 2.69
C PHE A 47 -2.54 12.18 1.76
N GLN A 48 -2.55 13.41 2.29
CA GLN A 48 -2.18 14.59 1.51
C GLN A 48 -0.72 14.51 1.08
N SER A 49 -0.49 14.03 -0.13
CA SER A 49 0.84 13.78 -0.68
C SER A 49 1.23 14.87 -1.65
N SER A 50 2.47 15.35 -1.55
CA SER A 50 3.11 16.22 -2.53
C SER A 50 3.57 15.45 -3.77
N PHE A 51 3.87 14.16 -3.61
CA PHE A 51 4.28 13.27 -4.69
C PHE A 51 3.89 11.83 -4.38
N ILE A 52 3.53 11.07 -5.41
CA ILE A 52 3.18 9.64 -5.30
C ILE A 52 4.01 8.88 -6.33
N SER A 53 4.66 7.82 -5.87
CA SER A 53 5.42 6.88 -6.68
C SER A 53 4.72 5.52 -6.66
N ILE A 54 4.54 4.88 -7.81
CA ILE A 54 3.86 3.58 -7.93
C ILE A 54 4.83 2.60 -8.60
N GLU A 55 4.97 1.40 -8.02
CA GLU A 55 5.79 0.30 -8.55
C GLU A 55 7.21 0.73 -8.96
N ARG A 56 7.80 1.66 -8.20
CA ARG A 56 9.14 2.19 -8.49
C ARG A 56 10.19 1.44 -7.71
N GLU A 57 11.29 1.16 -8.38
CA GLU A 57 12.46 0.51 -7.80
C GLU A 57 13.28 1.48 -6.94
N TRP A 58 13.78 0.96 -5.82
CA TRP A 58 14.70 1.63 -4.92
C TRP A 58 15.81 0.69 -4.50
N ILE A 59 16.97 1.26 -4.20
CA ILE A 59 18.12 0.53 -3.71
C ILE A 59 18.22 0.76 -2.20
N ASP A 60 18.32 -0.31 -1.41
CA ASP A 60 18.53 -0.24 0.03
C ASP A 60 20.02 0.01 0.39
N PRO A 61 20.38 0.25 1.67
CA PRO A 61 21.77 0.46 2.09
C PRO A 61 22.75 -0.68 1.73
N PHE A 62 22.24 -1.88 1.45
CA PHE A 62 23.04 -3.06 1.13
C PHE A 62 23.14 -3.30 -0.39
N GLY A 63 22.56 -2.42 -1.21
CA GLY A 63 22.56 -2.54 -2.66
C GLY A 63 21.45 -3.45 -3.21
N LEU A 64 20.49 -3.86 -2.39
CA LEU A 64 19.37 -4.69 -2.83
C LEU A 64 18.27 -3.84 -3.45
N LEU A 65 17.72 -4.34 -4.55
CA LEU A 65 16.57 -3.75 -5.22
C LEU A 65 15.28 -4.12 -4.49
N ILE A 66 14.49 -3.11 -4.16
CA ILE A 66 13.14 -3.25 -3.62
C ILE A 66 12.14 -2.51 -4.51
N ARG A 67 10.89 -2.94 -4.49
CA ARG A 67 9.82 -2.30 -5.26
C ARG A 67 8.50 -2.33 -4.48
N PRO A 68 8.23 -1.32 -3.64
CA PRO A 68 6.92 -1.19 -3.00
C PRO A 68 5.85 -0.84 -4.04
N ASP A 69 4.62 -1.29 -3.80
CA ASP A 69 3.49 -1.05 -4.71
C ASP A 69 3.19 0.47 -4.82
N ARG A 70 3.23 1.19 -3.69
CA ARG A 70 3.00 2.64 -3.63
C ARG A 70 3.82 3.33 -2.55
N VAL A 71 4.32 4.53 -2.84
CA VAL A 71 5.01 5.41 -1.90
C VAL A 71 4.48 6.84 -2.02
N ASP A 72 3.99 7.36 -0.91
CA ASP A 72 3.35 8.66 -0.77
C ASP A 72 4.27 9.59 0.01
N PHE A 73 4.68 10.70 -0.61
CA PHE A 73 5.58 11.68 -0.02
C PHE A 73 4.81 12.92 0.39
N ASN A 74 4.95 13.32 1.66
CA ASN A 74 4.59 14.66 2.12
C ASN A 74 5.86 15.37 2.62
N PHE A 75 6.46 16.16 1.75
CA PHE A 75 7.69 16.89 2.07
C PHE A 75 7.48 17.97 3.12
N GLY A 76 6.30 18.62 3.15
CA GLY A 76 5.98 19.66 4.13
C GLY A 76 5.89 19.14 5.56
N LYS A 77 5.34 17.94 5.74
CA LYS A 77 5.24 17.26 7.05
C LYS A 77 6.44 16.33 7.33
N LYS A 78 7.37 16.19 6.37
CA LYS A 78 8.49 15.23 6.42
C LYS A 78 8.03 13.80 6.71
N VAL A 79 6.97 13.35 6.05
CA VAL A 79 6.42 11.99 6.21
C VAL A 79 6.42 11.27 4.87
N ILE A 80 6.81 10.00 4.89
CA ILE A 80 6.69 9.04 3.79
C ILE A 80 5.76 7.93 4.25
N HIS A 81 4.72 7.63 3.48
CA HIS A 81 3.94 6.41 3.64
C HIS A 81 4.34 5.42 2.54
N VAL A 82 4.82 4.24 2.92
CA VAL A 82 5.01 3.11 2.00
C VAL A 82 3.82 2.18 2.16
N ILE A 83 3.17 1.82 1.06
CA ILE A 83 1.97 1.00 1.04
C ILE A 83 2.23 -0.21 0.15
N ASP A 84 1.97 -1.39 0.70
CA ASP A 84 2.12 -2.68 0.03
C ASP A 84 0.79 -3.43 0.09
N PHE A 85 0.21 -3.72 -1.07
CA PHE A 85 -1.11 -4.32 -1.18
C PHE A 85 -1.02 -5.85 -1.16
N LYS A 86 -1.96 -6.49 -0.48
CA LYS A 86 -2.10 -7.95 -0.46
C LYS A 86 -3.53 -8.34 -0.78
N TRP A 87 -3.73 -9.47 -1.44
CA TRP A 87 -5.10 -10.02 -1.55
C TRP A 87 -5.68 -10.35 -0.18
N ARG A 88 -4.85 -10.96 0.68
CA ARG A 88 -5.14 -11.29 2.08
C ARG A 88 -3.87 -11.20 2.90
N ILE A 89 -4.01 -10.83 4.17
CA ILE A 89 -2.95 -10.88 5.17
C ILE A 89 -3.17 -12.14 6.01
N PHE A 90 -2.12 -12.94 6.18
CA PHE A 90 -2.19 -14.18 6.95
C PHE A 90 -1.18 -14.15 8.11
N ASN A 91 -1.64 -14.45 9.32
CA ASN A 91 -0.81 -14.39 10.53
C ASN A 91 0.43 -15.31 10.48
N TYR A 92 0.35 -16.45 9.79
CA TYR A 92 1.50 -17.35 9.65
C TYR A 92 2.61 -16.80 8.72
N LYS A 93 2.39 -15.64 8.09
CA LYS A 93 3.36 -14.94 7.23
C LYS A 93 3.87 -13.64 7.86
N ASP A 94 3.57 -13.36 9.12
CA ASP A 94 3.93 -12.09 9.78
C ASP A 94 5.42 -11.77 9.65
N GLU A 95 6.31 -12.73 9.87
CA GLU A 95 7.75 -12.54 9.70
C GLU A 95 8.15 -12.14 8.28
N VAL A 96 7.48 -12.70 7.26
CA VAL A 96 7.73 -12.38 5.85
C VAL A 96 7.30 -10.95 5.57
N TYR A 97 6.12 -10.55 6.05
CA TYR A 97 5.61 -9.20 5.89
C TYR A 97 6.48 -8.18 6.63
N ILE A 98 6.85 -8.46 7.88
CA ILE A 98 7.74 -7.61 8.68
C ILE A 98 9.07 -7.44 7.94
N SER A 99 9.70 -8.53 7.50
CA SER A 99 10.97 -8.47 6.76
C SER A 99 10.86 -7.62 5.49
N GLN A 100 9.74 -7.75 4.76
CA GLN A 100 9.48 -6.95 3.56
C GLN A 100 9.33 -5.45 3.90
N LEU A 101 8.50 -5.10 4.88
CA LEU A 101 8.27 -3.71 5.29
C LEU A 101 9.53 -3.06 5.89
N VAL A 102 10.33 -3.81 6.65
CA VAL A 102 11.61 -3.31 7.20
C VAL A 102 12.58 -2.94 6.07
N LYS A 103 12.68 -3.77 5.02
CA LYS A 103 13.51 -3.44 3.85
C LYS A 103 13.03 -2.17 3.15
N TYR A 104 11.72 -2.00 3.02
CA TYR A 104 11.14 -0.77 2.49
C TYR A 104 11.46 0.44 3.35
N GLU A 105 11.31 0.31 4.66
CA GLU A 105 11.60 1.38 5.61
C GLU A 105 13.08 1.79 5.56
N LEU A 106 13.99 0.82 5.55
CA LEU A 106 15.43 1.05 5.45
C LEU A 106 15.82 1.75 4.16
N ALA A 107 15.28 1.31 3.02
CA ALA A 107 15.54 1.98 1.75
C ALA A 107 15.02 3.42 1.75
N MET A 108 13.81 3.68 2.24
CA MET A 108 13.29 5.04 2.31
C MET A 108 14.12 5.94 3.23
N LYS A 109 14.52 5.44 4.40
CA LYS A 109 15.38 6.16 5.35
C LYS A 109 16.78 6.43 4.78
N PHE A 110 17.28 5.55 3.91
CA PHE A 110 18.56 5.74 3.21
C PHE A 110 18.51 6.92 2.24
N HIS A 111 17.45 7.03 1.44
CA HIS A 111 17.29 8.13 0.48
C HIS A 111 16.77 9.43 1.12
N TYR A 112 16.04 9.33 2.23
CA TYR A 112 15.38 10.45 2.91
C TYR A 112 15.57 10.37 4.43
N PRO A 113 16.81 10.57 4.94
CA PRO A 113 17.14 10.37 6.35
C PRO A 113 16.39 11.30 7.31
N ASP A 114 15.97 12.47 6.83
CA ASP A 114 15.25 13.46 7.64
C ASP A 114 13.72 13.28 7.65
N MET A 115 13.19 12.23 7.01
CA MET A 115 11.75 11.96 6.91
C MET A 115 11.33 10.81 7.82
N GLN A 116 10.15 10.95 8.44
CA GLN A 116 9.50 9.84 9.12
C GLN A 116 8.88 8.89 8.10
N VAL A 117 9.29 7.62 8.13
CA VAL A 117 8.73 6.59 7.25
C VAL A 117 7.70 5.76 8.03
N LYS A 118 6.54 5.52 7.43
CA LYS A 118 5.52 4.59 7.93
C LYS A 118 5.21 3.58 6.85
N CYS A 119 5.28 2.30 7.18
CA CYS A 119 5.04 1.22 6.22
C CYS A 119 3.73 0.50 6.57
N PHE A 120 2.85 0.36 5.57
CA PHE A 120 1.51 -0.20 5.72
C PHE A 120 1.31 -1.39 4.78
N LEU A 121 0.59 -2.38 5.26
CA LEU A 121 -0.08 -3.40 4.47
C LEU A 121 -1.55 -3.06 4.39
N ILE A 122 -2.11 -3.16 3.19
CA ILE A 122 -3.55 -3.05 2.96
C ILE A 122 -4.02 -4.30 2.22
N SER A 123 -4.96 -5.03 2.80
CA SER A 123 -5.52 -6.21 2.17
C SER A 123 -6.75 -5.90 1.29
N GLY A 124 -7.15 -6.85 0.45
CA GLY A 124 -8.37 -6.75 -0.36
C GLY A 124 -9.67 -6.70 0.48
N ASP A 125 -9.67 -7.28 1.68
CA ASP A 125 -10.76 -7.15 2.66
C ASP A 125 -10.62 -5.91 3.58
N ALA A 126 -9.78 -4.95 3.19
CA ALA A 126 -9.54 -3.69 3.89
C ALA A 126 -8.99 -3.84 5.32
N GLN A 127 -8.28 -4.93 5.60
CA GLN A 127 -7.45 -5.02 6.80
C GLN A 127 -6.21 -4.16 6.62
N ILE A 128 -5.88 -3.41 7.66
CA ILE A 128 -4.71 -2.55 7.69
C ILE A 128 -3.79 -3.06 8.76
N SER A 129 -2.53 -3.22 8.39
CA SER A 129 -1.46 -3.47 9.34
C SER A 129 -0.31 -2.53 9.08
N TYR A 130 0.39 -2.10 10.13
CA TYR A 130 1.55 -1.23 9.95
C TYR A 130 2.74 -1.74 10.74
N LEU A 131 3.92 -1.45 10.22
CA LEU A 131 5.18 -1.76 10.89
C LEU A 131 5.38 -0.78 12.05
N ASN A 132 5.44 -1.31 13.26
CA ASN A 132 5.84 -0.59 14.45
C ASN A 132 7.08 -1.27 15.04
N HIS A 133 8.25 -0.69 14.79
CA HIS A 133 9.54 -1.34 15.06
C HIS A 133 9.60 -2.70 14.34
N ASP A 134 9.82 -3.79 15.06
CA ASP A 134 9.91 -5.14 14.51
C ASP A 134 8.59 -5.93 14.61
N HIS A 135 7.47 -5.22 14.77
CA HIS A 135 6.15 -5.83 14.93
C HIS A 135 5.16 -5.30 13.89
N LEU A 136 4.28 -6.21 13.44
CA LEU A 136 3.13 -5.86 12.63
C LEU A 136 1.93 -5.59 13.55
N VAL A 137 1.37 -4.38 13.50
CA VAL A 137 0.23 -3.98 14.33
C VAL A 137 -1.00 -3.80 13.45
N HIS A 138 -2.08 -4.51 13.79
CA HIS A 138 -3.38 -4.35 13.13
C HIS A 138 -4.09 -3.09 13.63
N LEU A 139 -4.56 -2.26 12.71
CA LEU A 139 -5.52 -1.20 13.03
C LEU A 139 -6.93 -1.79 13.05
N ARG A 140 -7.79 -1.29 13.95
CA ARG A 140 -9.13 -1.82 14.22
C ARG A 140 -10.20 -0.84 13.79
#